data_AF-A0AAD7EPP7-F1
#
_entry.id   AF-A0AAD7EPP7-F1
#
_cell.length_a   1.000
_cell.length_b   1.000
_cell.length_c   1.000
_cell.angle_alpha   90.00
_cell.angle_beta   90.00
_cell.angle_gamma   90.00
#
_symmetry.space_group_name_H-M   'P 1'
#
loop_
_entity.id
_entity.type
_entity.pdbx_description
1 polymer ?
#
loop_
_entity_poly.entity_id
_entity_poly.type
_entity_poly.pdbx_seq_one_letter_code
_entity_poly.pdbx_strand_id
1 'polypeptide(L)'
;MLNKNTLGEALGNLGIKPTLDEKHNKSIYLHFEIIMVLLTSTFLTLLSWAAVISAATVNVVKKDCTLMTGAELGARQFWSLPSPAVSPQAHNAIDAAALADHGDHSHNLVVNDPDFPGSPANVCDNLATGTVWVEYNDRVDGHFKWAYSMDAILTPEERTVA
;
A
#
# COMPACT_ATOMS: atom_id res chain seq x y z
N MET A 1 -4.28 40.77 17.05
CA MET A 1 -5.23 41.56 17.86
C MET A 1 -6.60 41.41 17.23
N LEU A 2 -7.52 40.71 17.90
CA LEU A 2 -8.90 40.54 17.40
C LEU A 2 -9.65 41.87 17.52
N ASN A 3 -10.27 42.31 16.42
CA ASN A 3 -11.13 43.49 16.39
C ASN A 3 -12.35 43.23 17.29
N LYS A 4 -12.59 44.09 18.29
CA LYS A 4 -13.68 43.93 19.27
C LYS A 4 -15.07 43.91 18.62
N ASN A 5 -15.20 44.37 17.38
CA ASN A 5 -16.49 44.52 16.72
C ASN A 5 -17.08 43.20 16.19
N THR A 6 -16.26 42.19 15.88
CA THR A 6 -16.75 40.92 15.29
C THR A 6 -17.35 39.94 16.28
N LEU A 7 -16.97 40.02 17.57
CA LEU A 7 -17.52 39.12 18.59
C LEU A 7 -18.98 39.48 18.96
N GLY A 8 -19.33 40.78 18.87
CA GLY A 8 -20.68 41.25 19.13
C GLY A 8 -21.71 40.75 18.10
N GLU A 9 -21.34 40.68 16.82
CA GLU A 9 -22.23 40.19 15.76
C GLU A 9 -22.50 38.69 15.86
N ALA A 10 -21.49 37.89 16.22
CA ALA A 10 -21.65 36.45 16.38
C ALA A 10 -22.60 36.08 17.53
N LEU A 11 -22.56 36.84 18.63
CA LEU A 11 -23.43 36.62 19.79
C LEU A 11 -24.86 37.14 19.58
N GLY A 12 -25.04 38.16 18.76
CA GLY A 12 -26.36 38.71 18.40
C GLY A 12 -27.26 37.70 17.69
N ASN A 13 -26.69 36.85 16.84
CA ASN A 13 -27.44 35.81 16.10
C ASN A 13 -27.94 34.66 16.99
N LEU A 14 -27.46 34.55 18.23
CA LEU A 14 -27.92 33.53 19.19
C LEU A 14 -29.05 34.04 20.11
N GLY A 15 -29.52 35.28 19.93
CA GLY A 15 -30.62 35.85 20.74
C GLY A 15 -30.27 36.09 22.20
N ILE A 16 -28.99 35.98 22.58
CA ILE A 16 -28.53 36.22 23.95
C ILE A 16 -28.26 37.73 24.09
N LYS A 17 -29.15 38.46 24.80
CA LYS A 17 -28.88 39.85 25.18
C LYS A 17 -27.88 39.87 26.34
N PRO A 18 -26.65 40.38 26.17
CA PRO A 18 -25.71 40.48 27.27
C PRO A 18 -26.07 41.68 28.16
N THR A 19 -26.83 41.44 29.24
CA THR A 19 -26.85 42.33 30.41
C THR A 19 -25.71 41.92 31.32
N LEU A 20 -24.49 42.40 31.03
CA LEU A 20 -23.31 42.12 31.84
C LEU A 20 -22.69 43.44 32.29
N ASP A 21 -22.77 43.67 33.60
CA ASP A 21 -22.03 44.68 34.35
C ASP A 21 -20.53 44.57 34.02
N GLU A 22 -19.92 45.72 33.68
CA GLU A 22 -18.54 45.90 33.28
C GLU A 22 -17.53 45.25 34.23
N LYS A 23 -17.90 45.08 35.52
CA LYS A 23 -17.04 44.44 36.52
C LYS A 23 -16.93 42.91 36.38
N HIS A 24 -17.93 42.23 35.81
CA HIS A 24 -17.90 40.78 35.60
C HIS A 24 -17.15 40.36 34.32
N ASN A 25 -16.89 41.31 33.42
CA ASN A 25 -16.33 41.00 32.11
C ASN A 25 -14.85 40.58 32.19
N LYS A 26 -14.05 41.20 33.08
CA LYS A 26 -12.61 40.87 33.21
C LYS A 26 -12.35 39.43 33.66
N SER A 27 -13.22 38.90 34.53
CA SER A 27 -13.08 37.52 35.01
C SER A 27 -13.36 36.52 33.88
N ILE A 28 -14.42 36.76 33.09
CA ILE A 28 -14.82 35.87 31.99
C ILE A 28 -13.73 35.81 30.90
N TYR A 29 -13.15 36.97 30.54
CA TYR A 29 -12.06 37.01 29.57
C TYR A 29 -10.83 36.24 30.03
N LEU A 30 -10.45 36.35 31.32
CA LEU A 30 -9.30 35.62 31.86
C LEU A 30 -9.52 34.10 31.82
N HIS A 31 -10.73 33.62 32.15
CA HIS A 31 -11.04 32.19 32.07
C HIS A 31 -11.02 31.70 30.62
N PHE A 32 -11.48 32.51 29.67
CA PHE A 32 -11.50 32.14 28.25
C PHE A 32 -10.09 32.02 27.66
N GLU A 33 -9.17 32.92 28.02
CA GLU A 33 -7.76 32.84 27.60
C GLU A 33 -7.08 31.59 28.17
N ILE A 34 -7.30 31.26 29.44
CA ILE A 34 -6.74 30.05 30.07
C ILE A 34 -7.25 28.78 29.37
N ILE A 35 -8.55 28.72 29.06
CA ILE A 35 -9.13 27.56 28.36
C ILE A 35 -8.54 27.41 26.95
N MET A 36 -8.38 28.51 26.21
CA MET A 36 -7.77 28.48 24.87
C MET A 36 -6.30 28.01 24.90
N VAL A 37 -5.52 28.42 25.90
CA VAL A 37 -4.13 27.97 26.08
C VAL A 37 -4.08 26.47 26.42
N LEU A 38 -4.97 25.98 27.27
CA LEU A 38 -5.04 24.56 27.62
C LEU A 38 -5.46 23.69 26.43
N LEU A 39 -6.43 24.14 25.63
CA LEU A 39 -6.89 23.42 24.43
C LEU A 39 -5.82 23.37 23.34
N THR A 40 -5.07 24.45 23.14
CA THR A 40 -3.99 24.48 22.15
C THR A 40 -2.82 23.59 22.57
N SER A 41 -2.47 23.57 23.85
CA SER A 41 -1.43 22.67 24.37
C SER A 41 -1.79 21.20 24.22
N THR A 42 -3.04 20.80 24.51
CA THR A 42 -3.46 19.40 24.39
C THR A 42 -3.61 18.96 22.93
N PHE A 43 -4.02 19.86 22.04
CA PHE A 43 -4.08 19.56 20.62
C PHE A 43 -2.69 19.33 20.01
N LEU A 44 -1.70 20.14 20.39
CA LEU A 44 -0.32 19.98 19.92
C LEU A 44 0.33 18.67 20.39
N THR A 45 0.07 18.26 21.64
CA THR A 45 0.58 16.98 22.13
C THR A 45 -0.06 15.81 21.38
N LEU A 46 -1.37 15.83 21.16
CA LEU A 46 -2.06 14.78 20.37
C LEU A 46 -1.50 14.68 18.94
N LEU A 47 -1.22 15.80 18.27
CA LEU A 47 -0.58 15.80 16.95
C LEU A 47 0.82 15.17 16.97
N SER A 48 1.64 15.45 17.99
CA SER A 48 2.97 14.82 18.10
C SER A 48 2.90 13.31 18.29
N TRP A 49 1.92 12.81 19.06
CA TRP A 49 1.73 11.37 19.25
C TRP A 49 1.23 10.69 17.96
N ALA A 50 0.36 11.34 17.19
CA ALA A 50 -0.07 10.84 15.88
C ALA A 50 1.09 10.73 14.87
N ALA A 51 2.03 11.68 14.89
CA ALA A 51 3.23 11.64 14.04
C ALA A 51 4.19 10.50 14.43
N VAL A 52 4.35 10.24 15.73
CA VAL A 52 5.19 9.13 16.22
C VAL A 52 4.57 7.77 15.89
N ILE A 53 3.25 7.63 16.03
CA ILE A 53 2.53 6.40 15.69
C ILE A 53 2.63 6.10 14.19
N SER A 54 2.50 7.12 13.33
CA SER A 54 2.61 6.95 11.87
C SER A 54 4.04 6.64 11.40
N ALA A 55 5.08 7.12 12.09
CA ALA A 55 6.45 6.73 11.79
C ALA A 55 6.79 5.31 12.25
N ALA A 56 6.18 4.84 13.35
CA ALA A 56 6.41 3.50 13.88
C ALA A 56 5.69 2.41 13.07
N THR A 57 4.54 2.69 12.45
CA THR A 57 3.81 1.71 11.64
C THR A 57 4.41 1.47 10.25
N VAL A 58 5.30 2.33 9.75
CA VAL A 58 5.96 2.13 8.44
C VAL A 58 7.16 1.17 8.52
N ASN A 59 7.68 0.89 9.72
CA ASN A 59 8.79 -0.05 9.93
C ASN A 59 8.35 -1.46 10.37
N VAL A 60 7.05 -1.72 10.45
CA VAL A 60 6.53 -3.06 10.76
C VAL A 60 6.37 -3.81 9.44
N VAL A 61 7.32 -4.72 9.17
CA VAL A 61 7.31 -5.75 8.11
C VAL A 61 7.64 -5.27 6.69
N LYS A 62 8.86 -4.78 6.48
CA LYS A 62 9.62 -5.31 5.34
C LYS A 62 10.43 -6.50 5.86
N LYS A 63 9.75 -7.64 6.04
CA LYS A 63 10.47 -8.91 6.15
C LYS A 63 11.27 -9.08 4.87
N ASP A 64 12.48 -9.60 5.00
CA ASP A 64 13.50 -9.68 3.95
C ASP A 64 13.00 -10.46 2.72
N CYS A 65 12.27 -9.78 1.84
CA CYS A 65 11.98 -10.26 0.50
C CYS A 65 13.28 -10.12 -0.29
N THR A 66 13.95 -11.24 -0.55
CA THR A 66 15.09 -11.24 -1.45
C THR A 66 14.56 -11.04 -2.86
N LEU A 67 14.71 -9.81 -3.37
CA LEU A 67 14.57 -9.52 -4.79
C LEU A 67 15.60 -10.39 -5.53
N MET A 68 15.12 -11.33 -6.35
CA MET A 68 16.00 -12.07 -7.24
C MET A 68 16.51 -11.09 -8.29
N THR A 69 17.72 -10.58 -8.10
CA THR A 69 18.30 -9.61 -9.03
C THR A 69 18.58 -10.28 -10.37
N GLY A 70 18.35 -9.54 -11.46
CA GLY A 70 18.54 -10.02 -12.84
C GLY A 70 19.95 -10.54 -13.17
N ALA A 71 20.94 -10.36 -12.28
CA ALA A 71 22.28 -10.91 -12.43
C ALA A 71 22.38 -12.41 -12.08
N GLU A 72 21.48 -12.94 -11.22
CA GLU A 72 21.33 -14.40 -11.01
C GLU A 72 20.40 -15.06 -12.03
N LEU A 73 19.57 -14.25 -12.71
CA LEU A 73 18.63 -14.66 -13.76
C LEU A 73 19.16 -14.41 -15.17
N GLY A 74 20.37 -13.87 -15.28
CA GLY A 74 20.97 -13.40 -16.51
C GLY A 74 21.42 -14.55 -17.40
N ALA A 75 20.64 -14.78 -18.45
CA ALA A 75 20.88 -15.65 -19.58
C ALA A 75 20.56 -17.14 -19.36
N ARG A 76 19.39 -17.52 -19.90
CA ARG A 76 18.82 -18.87 -20.08
C ARG A 76 18.04 -19.40 -18.88
N GLN A 77 16.72 -19.22 -19.02
CA GLN A 77 15.68 -20.06 -18.45
C GLN A 77 15.79 -20.25 -16.93
N PHE A 78 14.99 -19.46 -16.20
CA PHE A 78 14.53 -19.81 -14.85
C PHE A 78 14.10 -21.28 -14.72
N TRP A 79 13.70 -21.89 -15.85
CA TRP A 79 13.25 -23.26 -16.00
C TRP A 79 14.30 -24.28 -16.48
N SER A 80 15.55 -23.88 -16.77
CA SER A 80 16.63 -24.83 -17.15
C SER A 80 17.67 -25.06 -16.07
N LEU A 81 17.65 -24.24 -15.02
CA LEU A 81 18.44 -24.49 -13.84
C LEU A 81 17.65 -25.42 -12.91
N PRO A 82 18.25 -26.50 -12.39
CA PRO A 82 17.69 -27.21 -11.25
C PRO A 82 17.82 -26.28 -10.03
N SER A 83 16.86 -25.38 -9.83
CA SER A 83 16.84 -24.46 -8.69
C SER A 83 15.39 -24.12 -8.29
N PRO A 84 15.08 -24.03 -6.98
CA PRO A 84 13.78 -24.42 -6.42
C PRO A 84 12.69 -23.34 -6.45
N ALA A 85 12.79 -22.33 -7.30
CA ALA A 85 12.01 -21.10 -7.10
C ALA A 85 10.50 -21.24 -7.38
N VAL A 86 10.07 -22.25 -8.15
CA VAL A 86 8.65 -22.54 -8.38
C VAL A 86 8.47 -24.06 -8.41
N SER A 87 7.55 -24.56 -7.58
CA SER A 87 7.23 -25.98 -7.53
C SER A 87 6.71 -26.47 -8.90
N PRO A 88 6.97 -27.73 -9.31
CA PRO A 88 6.35 -28.29 -10.52
C PRO A 88 4.81 -28.15 -10.52
N GLN A 89 4.20 -28.16 -9.33
CA GLN A 89 2.77 -27.89 -9.17
C GLN A 89 2.39 -26.49 -9.64
N ALA A 90 3.13 -25.46 -9.23
CA ALA A 90 2.85 -24.09 -9.62
C ALA A 90 3.02 -23.85 -11.13
N HIS A 91 4.00 -24.49 -11.77
CA HIS A 91 4.13 -24.44 -13.23
C HIS A 91 2.89 -25.01 -13.93
N ASN A 92 2.45 -26.21 -13.52
CA ASN A 92 1.27 -26.85 -14.10
C ASN A 92 -0.01 -26.03 -13.89
N ALA A 93 -0.13 -25.34 -12.75
CA ALA A 93 -1.27 -24.47 -12.46
C ALA A 93 -1.28 -23.21 -13.34
N ILE A 94 -0.10 -22.61 -13.58
CA ILE A 94 0.04 -21.47 -14.51
C ILE A 94 -0.32 -21.92 -15.94
N ASP A 95 0.22 -23.04 -16.39
CA ASP A 95 -0.08 -23.59 -17.73
C ASP A 95 -1.57 -23.92 -17.87
N ALA A 96 -2.19 -24.49 -16.83
CA ALA A 96 -3.62 -24.80 -16.84
C ALA A 96 -4.48 -23.52 -16.91
N ALA A 97 -4.07 -22.44 -16.23
CA ALA A 97 -4.74 -21.15 -16.31
C ALA A 97 -4.59 -20.53 -17.70
N ALA A 98 -3.38 -20.53 -18.26
CA ALA A 98 -3.11 -20.07 -19.62
C ALA A 98 -3.91 -20.86 -20.67
N LEU A 99 -3.99 -22.19 -20.53
CA LEU A 99 -4.78 -23.05 -21.39
C LEU A 99 -6.28 -22.78 -21.28
N ALA A 100 -6.79 -22.53 -20.06
CA ALA A 100 -8.21 -22.26 -19.82
C ALA A 100 -8.65 -20.91 -20.41
N ASP A 101 -7.81 -19.88 -20.28
CA ASP A 101 -8.15 -18.52 -20.73
C ASP A 101 -7.93 -18.34 -22.24
N HIS A 102 -6.87 -18.96 -22.77
CA HIS A 102 -6.36 -18.63 -24.10
C HIS A 102 -6.25 -19.83 -25.04
N GLY A 103 -6.44 -21.07 -24.58
CA GLY A 103 -6.31 -22.26 -25.43
C GLY A 103 -4.88 -22.80 -25.53
N ASP A 104 -4.66 -23.78 -26.41
CA ASP A 104 -3.45 -24.62 -26.46
C ASP A 104 -2.27 -24.00 -27.22
N HIS A 105 -2.18 -22.67 -27.24
CA HIS A 105 -1.11 -21.97 -27.94
C HIS A 105 0.25 -22.22 -27.29
N SER A 106 1.27 -22.39 -28.14
CA SER A 106 2.65 -22.50 -27.68
C SER A 106 3.10 -21.20 -27.01
N HIS A 107 3.58 -21.32 -25.77
CA HIS A 107 3.97 -20.20 -24.94
C HIS A 107 5.22 -20.49 -24.10
N ASN A 108 5.81 -19.43 -23.57
CA ASN A 108 6.91 -19.42 -22.62
C ASN A 108 6.47 -18.68 -21.35
N LEU A 109 6.81 -19.22 -20.19
CA LEU A 109 6.64 -18.54 -18.91
C LEU A 109 7.87 -17.68 -18.61
N VAL A 110 7.68 -16.38 -18.48
CA VAL A 110 8.69 -15.39 -18.15
C VAL A 110 8.40 -14.82 -16.77
N VAL A 111 9.41 -14.86 -15.91
CA VAL A 111 9.37 -14.24 -14.59
C VAL A 111 10.36 -13.08 -14.62
N ASN A 112 9.99 -11.93 -14.04
CA ASN A 112 10.82 -10.70 -14.03
C ASN A 112 11.11 -10.17 -15.43
N ASP A 113 10.05 -9.94 -16.19
CA ASP A 113 10.10 -9.39 -17.53
C ASP A 113 10.82 -8.02 -17.57
N PRO A 114 11.88 -7.85 -18.38
CA PRO A 114 12.63 -6.60 -18.45
C PRO A 114 11.79 -5.43 -18.99
N ASP A 115 10.72 -5.70 -19.74
CA ASP A 115 9.80 -4.67 -20.22
C ASP A 115 8.91 -4.12 -19.09
N PHE A 116 8.81 -4.84 -17.97
CA PHE A 116 7.95 -4.53 -16.82
C PHE A 116 8.72 -4.54 -15.48
N PRO A 117 9.73 -3.68 -15.31
CA PRO A 117 10.60 -3.69 -14.13
C PRO A 117 9.88 -3.33 -12.81
N GLY A 118 8.66 -2.78 -12.88
CA GLY A 118 7.82 -2.47 -11.72
C GLY A 118 6.98 -3.64 -11.19
N SER A 119 7.00 -4.80 -11.86
CA SER A 119 6.18 -5.97 -11.49
C SER A 119 6.97 -7.28 -11.48
N PRO A 120 8.10 -7.37 -10.74
CA PRO A 120 8.82 -8.62 -10.61
C PRO A 120 8.07 -9.61 -9.72
N ALA A 121 8.25 -10.91 -9.98
CA ALA A 121 7.97 -11.93 -8.99
C ALA A 121 9.06 -11.95 -7.93
N ASN A 122 8.67 -12.24 -6.70
CA ASN A 122 9.53 -12.25 -5.52
C ASN A 122 9.22 -13.46 -4.66
N VAL A 123 10.22 -13.95 -3.93
CA VAL A 123 10.01 -14.93 -2.85
C VAL A 123 10.16 -14.22 -1.52
N CYS A 124 9.09 -14.21 -0.73
CA CYS A 124 9.06 -13.62 0.61
C CYS A 124 8.62 -14.70 1.60
N ASP A 125 9.38 -14.97 2.67
CA ASP A 125 9.06 -16.03 3.65
C ASP A 125 8.81 -17.42 3.02
N ASN A 126 9.64 -17.83 2.05
CA ASN A 126 9.45 -19.03 1.23
C ASN A 126 8.15 -19.04 0.40
N LEU A 127 7.44 -17.92 0.29
CA LEU A 127 6.23 -17.81 -0.52
C LEU A 127 6.53 -17.01 -1.79
N ALA A 128 6.33 -17.63 -2.95
CA ALA A 128 6.37 -16.95 -4.22
C ALA A 128 5.18 -15.96 -4.34
N THR A 129 5.45 -14.75 -4.80
CA THR A 129 4.48 -13.65 -4.94
C THR A 129 4.81 -12.85 -6.21
N GLY A 130 3.86 -12.04 -6.69
CA GLY A 130 4.06 -11.14 -7.82
C GLY A 130 3.46 -11.67 -9.13
N THR A 131 4.07 -11.26 -10.26
CA THR A 131 3.51 -11.46 -11.60
C THR A 131 4.33 -12.43 -12.43
N VAL A 132 3.65 -13.41 -13.04
CA VAL A 132 4.20 -14.26 -14.10
C VAL A 132 3.67 -13.77 -15.44
N TRP A 133 4.55 -13.69 -16.42
CA TRP A 133 4.21 -13.31 -17.78
C TRP A 133 4.19 -14.55 -18.67
N VAL A 134 3.13 -14.72 -19.46
CA VAL A 134 3.00 -15.79 -20.44
C VAL A 134 3.20 -15.17 -21.81
N GLU A 135 4.29 -15.53 -22.48
CA GLU A 135 4.64 -15.07 -23.82
C GLU A 135 4.26 -16.12 -24.87
N TYR A 136 3.38 -15.77 -25.78
CA TYR A 136 2.92 -16.64 -26.85
C TYR A 136 3.73 -16.42 -28.13
N ASN A 137 3.95 -17.50 -28.88
CA ASN A 137 4.61 -17.41 -30.20
C ASN A 137 3.73 -16.74 -31.26
N ASP A 138 2.41 -16.84 -31.10
CA ASP A 138 1.40 -16.22 -31.97
C ASP A 138 0.51 -15.26 -31.18
N ARG A 139 -0.22 -14.38 -31.88
CA ARG A 139 -1.18 -13.48 -31.23
C ARG A 139 -2.37 -14.28 -30.69
N VAL A 140 -2.60 -14.18 -29.40
CA VAL A 140 -3.80 -14.66 -28.73
C VAL A 140 -4.62 -13.45 -28.30
N ASP A 141 -5.86 -13.37 -28.78
CA ASP A 141 -6.76 -12.23 -28.56
C ASP A 141 -6.13 -10.87 -28.90
N GLY A 142 -5.22 -10.86 -29.90
CA GLY A 142 -4.54 -9.65 -30.38
C GLY A 142 -3.22 -9.32 -29.68
N HIS A 143 -2.85 -10.05 -28.62
CA HIS A 143 -1.67 -9.82 -27.79
C HIS A 143 -0.68 -11.00 -27.85
N PHE A 144 0.60 -10.73 -27.61
CA PHE A 144 1.64 -11.77 -27.50
C PHE A 144 2.00 -12.11 -26.05
N LYS A 145 1.50 -11.34 -25.08
CA LYS A 145 1.94 -11.41 -23.70
C LYS A 145 0.78 -11.13 -22.75
N TRP A 146 0.61 -12.00 -21.77
CA TRP A 146 -0.41 -11.92 -20.73
C TRP A 146 0.21 -11.98 -19.35
N ALA A 147 -0.37 -11.28 -18.38
CA ALA A 147 0.16 -11.18 -17.04
C ALA A 147 -0.77 -11.90 -16.06
N TYR A 148 -0.22 -12.78 -15.25
CA TYR A 148 -0.94 -13.51 -14.22
C TYR A 148 -0.39 -13.15 -12.84
N SER A 149 -1.31 -12.81 -11.93
CA SER A 149 -0.95 -12.69 -10.51
C SER A 149 -0.82 -14.08 -9.90
N MET A 150 0.34 -14.40 -9.33
CA MET A 150 0.56 -15.67 -8.62
C MET A 150 -0.47 -15.89 -7.50
N ASP A 151 -0.86 -14.81 -6.81
CA ASP A 151 -1.84 -14.87 -5.73
C ASP A 151 -3.26 -15.24 -6.20
N ALA A 152 -3.55 -15.04 -7.49
CA ALA A 152 -4.87 -15.32 -8.06
C ALA A 152 -5.00 -16.76 -8.57
N ILE A 153 -3.89 -17.35 -9.02
CA ILE A 153 -3.90 -18.67 -9.68
C ILE A 153 -3.30 -19.79 -8.83
N LEU A 154 -2.46 -19.46 -7.85
CA LEU A 154 -1.81 -20.44 -6.99
C LEU A 154 -2.30 -20.32 -5.54
N THR A 155 -2.56 -21.46 -4.92
CA THR A 155 -2.77 -21.54 -3.48
C THR A 155 -1.48 -21.20 -2.72
N PRO A 156 -1.57 -20.77 -1.44
CA PRO A 156 -0.37 -20.54 -0.60
C PRO A 156 0.56 -21.76 -0.54
N GLU A 157 -0.01 -22.96 -0.51
CA GLU A 157 0.73 -24.22 -0.46
C GLU A 157 1.55 -24.43 -1.75
N GLU A 158 0.98 -24.16 -2.92
CA GLU A 158 1.67 -24.28 -4.23
C GLU A 158 2.79 -23.26 -4.41
N ARG A 159 2.64 -22.09 -3.76
CA ARG A 159 3.62 -21.00 -3.76
C ARG A 159 4.74 -21.18 -2.75
N THR A 160 4.61 -22.15 -1.84
CA THR A 160 5.63 -22.37 -0.82
C THR A 160 6.80 -23.15 -1.42
N VAL A 161 7.98 -22.54 -1.41
CA VAL A 161 9.25 -23.18 -1.76
C VAL A 161 9.62 -24.13 -0.61
N ALA A 162 9.62 -25.44 -0.90
CA ALA A 162 9.95 -26.49 0.05
C ALA A 162 11.45 -26.56 0.36
#